data_AF-A0A962X466-F1
#
_entry.id   AF-A0A962X466-F1
#
_cell.length_a   1.000
_cell.length_b   1.000
_cell.length_c   1.000
_cell.angle_alpha   90.00
_cell.angle_beta   90.00
_cell.angle_gamma   90.00
#
_symmetry.space_group_name_H-M   'P 1'
#
loop_
_entity.id
_entity.type
_entity.pdbx_description
1 polymer ?
#
loop_
_entity_poly.entity_id
_entity_poly.type
_entity_poly.pdbx_seq_one_letter_code
_entity_poly.pdbx_strand_id
1 'polypeptide(L)' 'MSQFTLYKNEDSSSNDTYPYFVDIQNALLSGLNSRLVIPLSSHKSLNETDAKRLCPIIHLNEGDFVLLTHQMTSVP' A
#
# COMPACT_ATOMS: atom_id res chain seq x y z
N MET A 1 -4.15 -12.15 7.11
CA MET A 1 -3.28 -11.47 6.13
C MET A 1 -1.84 -11.82 6.44
N SER A 2 -1.10 -12.26 5.43
CA SER A 2 0.34 -12.55 5.51
C SER A 2 1.15 -11.33 5.14
N GLN A 3 2.29 -11.17 5.80
CA GLN A 3 3.28 -10.14 5.49
C GLN A 3 3.69 -10.20 3.99
N PHE A 4 3.89 -9.04 3.40
CA PHE A 4 4.24 -8.77 1.99
C PHE A 4 3.18 -9.18 0.96
N THR A 5 1.95 -9.44 1.41
CA THR A 5 0.85 -9.70 0.49
C THR A 5 0.18 -8.39 0.08
N LEU A 6 -0.19 -8.29 -1.19
CA LEU A 6 -0.94 -7.17 -1.75
C LEU A 6 -2.44 -7.42 -1.63
N TYR A 7 -3.18 -6.42 -1.18
CA TYR A 7 -4.63 -6.46 -1.03
C TYR A 7 -5.25 -5.32 -1.82
N LYS A 8 -6.39 -5.58 -2.43
CA LYS A 8 -7.17 -4.54 -3.09
C LYS A 8 -7.94 -3.73 -2.05
N ASN A 9 -7.95 -2.42 -2.21
CA ASN A 9 -8.80 -1.57 -1.40
C ASN A 9 -10.26 -1.74 -1.85
N GLU A 10 -11.15 -2.10 -0.92
CA GLU A 10 -12.58 -2.27 -1.20
C GLU A 10 -13.41 -1.01 -0.87
N ASP A 11 -12.80 -0.02 -0.22
CA ASP A 11 -13.47 1.24 0.13
C ASP A 11 -13.68 2.09 -1.13
N SER A 12 -14.95 2.23 -1.53
CA SER A 12 -15.36 3.00 -2.70
C SER A 12 -14.92 4.47 -2.69
N SER A 13 -14.68 5.04 -1.51
CA SER A 13 -14.25 6.44 -1.39
C SER A 13 -12.76 6.64 -1.64
N SER A 14 -11.94 5.62 -1.36
CA SER A 14 -10.49 5.73 -1.38
C SER A 14 -9.81 4.82 -2.41
N ASN A 15 -10.52 3.86 -3.00
CA ASN A 15 -9.99 2.93 -4.00
C ASN A 15 -9.40 3.64 -5.24
N ASP A 16 -10.02 4.73 -5.69
CA ASP A 16 -9.51 5.49 -6.84
C ASP A 16 -8.14 6.12 -6.56
N THR A 17 -7.87 6.48 -5.29
CA THR A 17 -6.61 7.12 -4.88
C THR A 17 -5.58 6.09 -4.40
N TYR A 18 -6.04 5.10 -3.64
CA TYR A 18 -5.27 4.03 -3.03
C TYR A 18 -5.86 2.67 -3.44
N PRO A 19 -5.58 2.17 -4.64
CA PRO A 19 -6.18 0.94 -5.13
C PRO A 19 -5.70 -0.32 -4.40
N TYR A 20 -4.52 -0.26 -3.77
CA TYR A 20 -3.91 -1.40 -3.10
C TYR A 20 -3.26 -1.04 -1.77
N PHE A 21 -3.15 -2.03 -0.90
CA PHE A 21 -2.39 -2.01 0.34
C PHE A 21 -1.43 -3.19 0.38
N VAL A 22 -0.23 -2.98 0.91
CA VAL A 22 0.69 -4.08 1.24
C VAL A 22 0.75 -4.26 2.75
N ASP A 23 0.51 -5.49 3.20
CA ASP A 23 0.69 -5.87 4.61
C ASP A 23 2.19 -5.93 4.92
N ILE A 24 2.64 -5.14 5.89
CA ILE A 24 4.03 -5.16 6.35
C ILE A 24 4.15 -5.66 7.80
N GLN A 25 3.03 -6.01 8.43
CA GLN A 25 2.98 -6.43 9.82
C GLN A 25 3.71 -7.76 10.00
N ASN A 26 4.52 -7.83 11.05
CA ASN A 26 5.21 -9.06 11.40
C ASN A 26 4.19 -10.15 11.77
N ALA A 27 4.43 -11.37 11.29
CA ALA A 27 3.56 -12.52 11.53
C ALA A 27 3.35 -12.86 13.02
N LEU A 28 4.27 -12.47 13.91
CA LEU A 28 4.10 -12.61 15.36
C LEU A 28 2.85 -11.88 15.89
N LEU A 29 2.40 -10.84 15.18
CA LEU A 29 1.21 -10.06 15.52
C LEU A 29 -0.02 -10.50 14.71
N SER A 30 -0.03 -11.71 14.13
CA SER A 30 -1.14 -12.19 13.31
C SER A 30 -2.45 -12.33 14.08
N GLY A 31 -2.42 -12.43 15.41
CA GLY A 31 -3.59 -12.50 16.29
C GLY A 31 -4.33 -11.18 16.51
N LEU A 32 -3.79 -10.04 16.04
CA LEU A 32 -4.49 -8.77 16.13
C LEU A 32 -5.62 -8.69 15.10
N ASN A 33 -6.67 -7.94 15.41
CA ASN A 33 -7.78 -7.61 14.49
C ASN A 33 -7.48 -6.36 13.65
N SER A 34 -6.20 -6.08 13.41
CA SER A 34 -5.78 -4.98 12.54
C SER A 34 -4.45 -5.32 11.89
N ARG A 35 -4.15 -4.66 10.77
CA ARG A 35 -2.91 -4.82 10.01
C ARG A 35 -2.27 -3.47 9.74
N LEU A 36 -0.97 -3.38 10.06
CA LEU A 36 -0.12 -2.29 9.61
C LEU A 36 0.16 -2.47 8.11
N VAL A 37 -0.29 -1.50 7.31
CA VAL A 37 -0.20 -1.52 5.86
C VAL A 37 0.42 -0.24 5.31
N ILE A 38 1.02 -0.34 4.13
CA ILE A 38 1.41 0.83 3.33
C ILE A 38 0.47 0.93 2.12
N PRO A 39 -0.19 2.08 1.91
CA PRO A 39 -0.99 2.30 0.71
C PRO A 39 -0.14 2.48 -0.54
N LEU A 40 -0.66 1.98 -1.65
CA LEU A 40 -0.10 2.17 -2.98
C LEU A 40 -0.96 3.15 -3.75
N SER A 41 -0.32 4.04 -4.50
CA SER A 41 -1.02 4.90 -5.47
C SER A 41 -0.38 4.76 -6.85
N SER A 42 -1.17 5.01 -7.89
CA SER A 42 -0.68 4.96 -9.27
C SER A 42 0.42 6.00 -9.48
N HIS A 43 1.53 5.61 -10.09
CA HIS A 43 2.64 6.52 -10.38
C HIS A 43 2.20 7.74 -11.20
N LYS A 44 1.22 7.54 -12.11
CA LYS A 44 0.64 8.62 -12.92
C LYS A 44 -0.05 9.70 -12.10
N SER A 45 -0.67 9.33 -10.97
CA SER A 45 -1.42 10.25 -10.10
C SER A 45 -0.50 11.13 -9.25
N LEU A 46 0.77 10.75 -9.11
CA LEU A 46 1.74 11.40 -8.22
C LEU A 46 2.67 12.40 -8.94
N ASN A 47 2.38 12.78 -10.18
CA ASN A 47 3.18 13.74 -10.96
C ASN A 47 4.70 13.43 -10.93
N GLU A 48 5.08 12.15 -10.94
CA GLU A 48 6.49 11.71 -10.86
C GLU A 48 7.25 12.24 -9.63
N THR A 49 6.59 12.28 -8.46
CA THR A 49 7.27 12.70 -7.22
C THR A 49 8.41 11.74 -6.89
N ASP A 50 9.65 12.22 -7.05
CA ASP A 50 10.90 11.45 -7.05
C ASP A 50 11.43 11.06 -5.65
N ALA A 51 10.56 10.89 -4.66
CA ALA A 51 10.95 10.42 -3.32
C ALA A 51 11.30 8.92 -3.30
N LYS A 52 12.00 8.43 -4.33
CA LYS A 52 12.27 7.01 -4.64
C LYS A 52 12.88 6.19 -3.50
N ARG A 53 13.56 6.85 -2.55
CA ARG A 53 14.12 6.20 -1.35
C ARG A 53 13.08 5.92 -0.27
N LEU A 54 12.16 6.86 -0.05
CA LEU A 54 11.13 6.73 0.98
C LEU A 54 9.90 6.03 0.42
N CYS A 55 9.53 6.37 -0.81
CA CYS A 55 8.37 5.87 -1.52
C CYS A 55 8.84 5.07 -2.76
N PRO A 56 9.18 3.78 -2.57
CA PRO A 56 9.68 2.96 -3.67
C PRO A 56 8.57 2.72 -4.72
N ILE A 57 9.01 2.55 -5.96
CA ILE A 57 8.15 2.17 -7.09
C ILE A 57 8.14 0.65 -7.18
N ILE A 58 6.95 0.06 -7.35
CA ILE A 58 6.78 -1.36 -7.63
C ILE A 58 6.04 -1.54 -8.95
N HIS A 59 6.39 -2.62 -9.64
CA HIS A 59 5.82 -2.99 -10.92
C HIS A 59 4.86 -4.16 -10.69
N LEU A 60 3.57 -3.92 -10.91
CA LEU A 60 2.53 -4.94 -10.88
C LEU A 60 2.03 -5.21 -12.30
N ASN A 61 1.26 -6.28 -12.49
CA ASN A 61 0.69 -6.60 -13.79
C ASN A 61 -0.27 -5.49 -14.30
N GLU A 62 -0.88 -4.76 -13.37
CA GLU A 62 -1.79 -3.65 -13.60
C GLU A 62 -1.08 -2.32 -13.89
N GLY A 63 0.24 -2.24 -13.68
CA GLY A 63 1.07 -1.07 -13.95
C GLY A 63 2.03 -0.69 -12.82
N ASP A 64 2.54 0.55 -12.89
CA ASP A 64 3.51 1.09 -11.94
C ASP A 64 2.82 1.80 -10.78
N PHE A 65 3.18 1.38 -9.56
CA PHE A 65 2.63 1.92 -8.33
C PHE A 65 3.74 2.42 -7.41
N VAL A 66 3.41 3.41 -6.59
CA VAL A 66 4.31 3.98 -5.59
C VAL A 66 3.81 3.57 -4.21
N LEU A 67 4.68 2.97 -3.40
CA LEU A 67 4.39 2.76 -1.98
C LEU A 67 4.49 4.10 -1.23
N LEU A 68 3.39 4.56 -0.68
CA LEU A 68 3.33 5.80 0.08
C LEU A 68 3.67 5.54 1.55
N THR A 69 4.94 5.23 1.83
CA THR A 69 5.43 4.88 3.18
C THR A 69 5.09 5.93 4.24
N HIS A 70 5.03 7.21 3.85
CA HIS A 70 4.65 8.31 4.74
C HIS A 70 3.16 8.31 5.14
N GLN A 71 2.32 7.55 4.44
CA GLN A 71 0.90 7.33 4.74
C GLN A 71 0.64 5.92 5.29
N MET A 72 1.67 5.25 5.82
CA MET A 72 1.50 3.98 6.52
C MET A 72 0.43 4.10 7.61
N THR A 73 -0.50 3.15 7.63
CA THR A 73 -1.67 3.21 8.50
C THR A 73 -2.07 1.81 8.97
N SER A 74 -2.95 1.76 9.98
CA SER A 74 -3.58 0.52 10.42
C SER A 74 -4.94 0.40 9.74
N VAL A 75 -5.19 -0.73 9.09
CA VAL A 75 -6.52 -1.14 8.64
C VAL A 75 -7.07 -2.21 9.58
N PRO A 76 -8.39 -2.24 9.86
CA PRO A 76 -9.04 -3.34 10.58
C PRO A 76 -8.90 -4.68 9.84
#